data_AF-A0A4Q5R337-F1
#
_entry.id   AF-A0A4Q5R337-F1
#
_cell.length_a   1.000
_cell.length_b   1.000
_cell.length_c   1.000
_cell.angle_alpha   90.00
_cell.angle_beta   90.00
_cell.angle_gamma   90.00
#
_symmetry.space_group_name_H-M   'P 1'
#
loop_
_entity.id
_entity.type
_entity.pdbx_description
1 polymer ?
#
loop_
_entity_poly.entity_id
_entity_poly.type
_entity_poly.pdbx_seq_one_letter_code
_entity_poly.pdbx_strand_id
1 'polypeptide(L)' 'VPGVIWFVLKASFLFILIAMVKALVPRYRYDQLMRLGWKVFLPISLVSVVVVAFVLKLTGLAPGA' A
#
# COMPACT_ATOMS: atom_id res chain seq x y z
N VAL A 1 25.75 5.63 -4.78
CA VAL A 1 25.52 4.59 -3.75
C VAL A 1 25.05 3.32 -4.45
N PRO A 2 25.75 2.17 -4.30
CA PRO A 2 25.33 0.89 -4.87
C PRO A 2 23.84 0.59 -4.62
N GLY A 3 23.12 0.10 -5.64
CA GLY A 3 21.68 -0.18 -5.54
C GLY A 3 21.31 -1.16 -4.41
N VAL A 4 22.23 -2.07 -4.09
CA VAL A 4 22.11 -3.02 -2.97
C VAL A 4 21.95 -2.29 -1.63
N ILE A 5 22.69 -1.19 -1.40
CA ILE A 5 22.62 -0.43 -0.15
C ILE A 5 21.25 0.22 -0.01
N TRP A 6 20.70 0.77 -1.10
CA TRP A 6 19.35 1.34 -1.10
C TRP A 6 18.25 0.30 -0.87
N PHE A 7 18.42 -0.90 -1.42
CA PHE A 7 17.49 -2.00 -1.19
C PHE A 7 17.51 -2.44 0.29
N VAL A 8 18.69 -2.67 0.85
CA VAL A 8 18.85 -3.07 2.26
C VAL A 8 18.32 -2.00 3.20
N LEU A 9 18.53 -0.72 2.91
CA LEU A 9 18.00 0.39 3.70
C LEU A 9 16.46 0.43 3.72
N LYS A 10 15.82 0.26 2.55
CA LYS A 10 14.35 0.22 2.46
C LYS A 10 13.79 -1.02 3.16
N ALA A 11 14.46 -2.16 3.02
CA ALA A 11 14.05 -3.41 3.64
C ALA A 11 14.16 -3.34 5.18
N SER A 12 15.27 -2.84 5.71
CA SER A 12 15.46 -2.68 7.16
C SER A 12 14.48 -1.67 7.76
N PHE A 13 14.22 -0.57 7.05
CA PHE A 13 13.20 0.41 7.45
C PHE A 13 11.80 -0.21 7.54
N LEU A 14 11.38 -0.96 6.51
CA LEU A 14 10.07 -1.62 6.51
C LEU A 14 9.96 -2.68 7.60
N PHE A 15 11.04 -3.43 7.85
CA PHE A 15 11.09 -4.41 8.94
C PHE A 15 10.86 -3.74 10.31
N ILE A 16 11.53 -2.62 10.58
CA ILE A 16 11.36 -1.86 11.82
C ILE A 16 9.91 -1.36 11.93
N LEU A 17 9.32 -0.84 10.85
CA LEU A 17 7.93 -0.40 10.86
C LEU A 17 6.95 -1.53 11.22
N ILE A 18 7.10 -2.71 10.62
CA ILE A 18 6.23 -3.87 10.92
C ILE A 18 6.42 -4.34 12.37
N ALA A 19 7.67 -4.38 12.84
CA ALA A 19 7.98 -4.75 14.23
C ALA A 19 7.34 -3.77 15.23
N MET A 20 7.38 -2.46 14.93
CA MET A 20 6.80 -1.41 15.75
C MET A 20 5.26 -1.47 15.76
N VAL A 21 4.63 -1.70 14.59
CA VAL A 21 3.16 -1.87 14.50
C VAL A 21 2.69 -3.04 15.37
N LYS A 22 3.41 -4.18 15.37
CA LYS A 22 3.09 -5.32 16.25
C LYS A 22 3.16 -4.96 17.73
N ALA A 23 4.08 -4.07 18.12
CA ALA A 23 4.27 -3.66 19.50
C ALA A 23 3.24 -2.63 19.97
N LEU A 24 2.83 -1.69 19.11
CA LEU A 24 1.92 -0.60 19.47
C LEU A 24 0.43 -0.95 19.31
N VAL A 25 0.08 -1.83 18.37
CA VAL A 25 -1.32 -2.10 18.05
C VAL A 25 -1.94 -3.08 19.05
N PRO A 26 -3.01 -2.68 19.77
CA PRO A 26 -3.80 -3.61 20.58
C PRO A 26 -4.51 -4.61 19.67
N ARG A 27 -4.61 -5.87 20.09
CA ARG A 27 -5.15 -6.97 19.28
C ARG A 27 -6.54 -6.62 18.68
N TYR A 28 -6.64 -6.60 17.35
CA TYR A 28 -7.92 -6.40 16.65
C TYR A 28 -8.71 -7.71 16.57
N ARG A 29 -10.04 -7.62 16.69
CA ARG A 29 -10.93 -8.79 16.54
C ARG A 29 -11.10 -9.17 15.07
N TYR A 30 -11.33 -10.45 14.79
CA TYR A 30 -11.54 -10.96 13.43
C TYR A 30 -12.65 -10.21 12.68
N ASP A 31 -13.77 -9.92 13.35
CA ASP A 31 -14.88 -9.17 12.75
C ASP A 31 -14.50 -7.74 12.35
N GLN A 32 -13.62 -7.11 13.13
CA GLN A 32 -13.14 -5.76 12.86
C GLN A 32 -12.19 -5.76 11.67
N LEU A 33 -11.31 -6.77 11.59
CA LEU A 33 -10.41 -6.95 10.46
C LEU A 33 -11.19 -7.25 9.17
N MET A 34 -12.22 -8.09 9.23
CA MET A 34 -13.09 -8.34 8.09
C MET A 34 -13.86 -7.10 7.67
N ARG A 35 -14.39 -6.32 8.61
CA ARG A 35 -15.06 -5.06 8.28
C ARG A 35 -14.10 -4.06 7.62
N LEU A 36 -12.86 -3.98 8.08
CA LEU A 36 -11.84 -3.09 7.50
C LEU A 36 -11.44 -3.56 6.08
N GLY A 37 -11.16 -4.85 5.90
CA GLY A 37 -10.87 -5.46 4.59
C GLY A 37 -11.96 -5.20 3.57
N TRP A 38 -13.20 -5.58 3.92
CA TRP A 38 -14.32 -5.57 2.99
C TRP A 38 -14.94 -4.18 2.80
N LYS A 39 -14.96 -3.32 3.82
CA LYS A 39 -15.62 -1.99 3.71
C LYS A 39 -14.67 -0.83 3.44
N VAL A 40 -13.36 -0.99 3.67
CA VAL A 40 -12.40 0.11 3.53
C VAL A 40 -11.37 -0.22 2.46
N PHE A 41 -10.62 -1.31 2.59
CA PHE A 41 -9.55 -1.62 1.64
C PHE A 41 -10.06 -1.96 0.23
N LEU A 42 -11.12 -2.76 0.12
CA LEU A 42 -11.72 -3.12 -1.16
C LEU A 42 -12.16 -1.89 -1.98
N PRO A 43 -13.07 -1.01 -1.48
CA PRO A 43 -13.52 0.14 -2.27
C PRO A 43 -12.39 1.14 -2.55
N ILE A 44 -11.46 1.36 -1.60
CA ILE A 44 -10.32 2.25 -1.83
C ILE A 44 -9.44 1.74 -2.97
N SER A 45 -9.10 0.45 -2.98
CA SER A 45 -8.28 -0.14 -4.03
C SER A 45 -8.93 0.00 -5.41
N LEU A 46 -10.24 -0.22 -5.50
CA LEU A 46 -10.99 -0.10 -6.76
C LEU A 46 -11.03 1.35 -7.25
N VAL A 47 -11.27 2.31 -6.34
CA VAL A 47 -11.24 3.74 -6.67
C VAL A 47 -9.85 4.16 -7.14
N SER A 48 -8.78 3.74 -6.47
CA SER A 48 -7.40 4.08 -6.89
C SER A 48 -7.09 3.58 -8.29
N VAL A 49 -7.53 2.37 -8.66
CA VAL A 49 -7.34 1.84 -10.02
C VAL A 49 -8.08 2.69 -11.05
N VAL A 50 -9.35 3.05 -10.79
CA VAL A 50 -10.14 3.90 -11.70
C VAL A 50 -9.50 5.30 -11.83
N VAL A 51 -9.05 5.89 -10.72
CA VAL A 51 -8.38 7.20 -10.70
C VAL A 51 -7.10 7.17 -11.52
N VAL A 52 -6.23 6.17 -11.30
CA VAL A 52 -4.98 6.05 -12.07
C VAL A 52 -5.25 5.83 -13.54
N ALA A 53 -6.19 4.94 -13.89
CA ALA A 53 -6.58 4.71 -15.28
C ALA A 53 -7.14 5.98 -15.96
N PHE A 54 -7.97 6.74 -15.24
CA PHE A 54 -8.52 8.00 -15.73
C PHE A 54 -7.44 9.06 -15.92
N VAL A 55 -6.54 9.21 -14.94
CA VAL A 55 -5.41 10.15 -15.02
C VAL A 55 -4.51 9.81 -16.21
N LEU A 56 -4.13 8.54 -16.40
CA LEU A 56 -3.30 8.12 -17.54
C LEU A 56 -3.96 8.42 -18.89
N LYS A 57 -5.29 8.23 -18.99
CA LYS A 57 -6.05 8.54 -20.20
C LYS A 57 -6.15 10.04 -20.47
N LEU A 58 -6.17 10.88 -19.43
CA LEU A 58 -6.21 12.34 -19.57
C LEU A 58 -4.84 12.95 -19.85
N THR A 59 -3.77 12.43 -19.24
CA THR A 59 -2.41 12.97 -19.40
C THR A 59 -1.70 12.43 -20.64
N GLY A 60 -2.30 11.48 -21.37
CA GLY A 60 -1.72 10.88 -22.57
C GLY A 60 -0.42 10.11 -22.33
N LEU A 61 -0.07 9.88 -21.06
CA LEU A 61 1.17 9.22 -20.61
C LEU A 61 1.01 7.69 -20.53
N ALA A 62 -0.03 7.15 -21.15
CA ALA A 62 -0.20 5.72 -21.27
C ALA A 62 0.93 5.15 -22.15
N PRO A 63 1.78 4.23 -21.65
CA PRO A 63 2.81 3.61 -22.46
C PRO A 63 2.13 2.73 -23.52
N GLY A 64 1.95 3.27 -24.73
CA GLY A 64 1.27 2.60 -25.85
C GLY A 64 0.26 3.45 -26.64
N ALA A 65 0.07 4.74 -26.31
CA ALA A 65 -0.61 5.73 -27.16
C ALA A 65 0.38 6.54 -28.00
#